data_AF-A0A091FR00-F1
#
_entry.id   AF-A0A091FR00-F1
#
_cell.length_a   1.000
_cell.length_b   1.000
_cell.length_c   1.000
_cell.angle_alpha   90.00
_cell.angle_beta   90.00
_cell.angle_gamma   90.00
#
_symmetry.space_group_name_H-M   'P 1'
#
loop_
_entity.id
_entity.type
_entity.pdbx_description
1 polymer ?
#
loop_
_entity_poly.entity_id
_entity_poly.type
_entity_poly.pdbx_seq_one_letter_code
_entity_poly.pdbx_strand_id
1 'polypeptide(L)'
;SQSQSTLLSIFSQEYQKQIKRTHAKHHTAEAIETYYQRYLNGVMKNAAAPVLLDLANEVDFAPSLMARIVLERFLQEKEQAIPSKTLINSMLRDPSQIPDGVLANQVYQCTVNDCCYGPLVDCIKHAIGHEHEVLLREMLLEKNLSFIAEDQLRAKGYDKTPDFILEVPVAVEGHIIHWIESKASFGDESSHQAYLQDQFWSYWNRFGPGLVIYWYGFIEELDCHRERGILLKDCFPTDIVTLRHSMA
;
A
#
# COMPACT_ATOMS: atom_id res chain seq x y z
N SER A 1 13.60 0.30 17.37
CA SER A 1 13.54 1.12 16.15
C SER A 1 12.98 0.33 14.97
N GLN A 2 13.39 -0.91 14.70
CA GLN A 2 12.72 -1.77 13.69
C GLN A 2 11.42 -2.44 14.17
N SER A 3 11.35 -2.88 15.43
CA SER A 3 10.17 -3.61 15.95
C SER A 3 8.86 -2.83 15.90
N GLN A 4 8.88 -1.51 16.08
CA GLN A 4 7.67 -0.68 16.02
C GLN A 4 7.15 -0.56 14.59
N SER A 5 8.03 -0.32 13.61
CA SER A 5 7.65 -0.21 12.19
C SER A 5 7.10 -1.54 11.66
N THR A 6 7.69 -2.67 12.08
CA THR A 6 7.15 -4.01 11.80
C THR A 6 5.74 -4.18 12.35
N LEU A 7 5.51 -3.86 13.63
CA LEU A 7 4.17 -3.98 14.23
C LEU A 7 3.14 -3.08 13.53
N LEU A 8 3.51 -1.85 13.17
CA LEU A 8 2.63 -0.94 12.43
C LEU A 8 2.32 -1.47 11.03
N SER A 9 3.29 -2.06 10.33
CA SER A 9 3.08 -2.67 9.02
C SER A 9 2.15 -3.88 9.11
N ILE A 10 2.37 -4.77 10.08
CA ILE A 10 1.51 -5.93 10.34
C ILE A 10 0.08 -5.46 10.66
N PHE A 11 -0.05 -4.48 11.56
CA PHE A 11 -1.34 -3.91 11.92
C PHE A 11 -2.07 -3.33 10.70
N SER A 12 -1.38 -2.54 9.88
CA SER A 12 -2.00 -1.95 8.68
C SER A 12 -2.49 -3.02 7.71
N GLN A 13 -1.74 -4.12 7.53
CA GLN A 13 -2.13 -5.24 6.67
C GLN A 13 -3.32 -6.01 7.23
N GLU A 14 -3.31 -6.35 8.52
CA GLU A 14 -4.43 -7.04 9.17
C GLU A 14 -5.70 -6.19 9.17
N TYR A 15 -5.57 -4.89 9.41
CA TYR A 15 -6.68 -3.95 9.28
C TYR A 15 -7.25 -3.97 7.85
N GLN A 16 -6.40 -3.90 6.82
CA GLN A 16 -6.86 -3.97 5.44
C GLN A 16 -7.54 -5.31 5.10
N LYS A 17 -7.05 -6.43 5.62
CA LYS A 17 -7.67 -7.75 5.45
C LYS A 17 -9.04 -7.80 6.12
N GLN A 18 -9.16 -7.28 7.33
CA GLN A 18 -10.43 -7.19 8.05
C GLN A 18 -11.44 -6.40 7.23
N ILE A 19 -11.08 -5.20 6.77
CA ILE A 19 -11.95 -4.35 5.94
C ILE A 19 -12.36 -5.06 4.64
N LYS A 20 -11.44 -5.77 3.96
CA LYS A 20 -11.78 -6.56 2.77
C LYS A 20 -12.78 -7.68 3.07
N ARG A 21 -12.59 -8.42 4.17
CA ARG A 21 -13.49 -9.51 4.60
C ARG A 21 -14.88 -8.99 4.96
N THR A 22 -14.96 -7.82 5.58
CA THR A 22 -16.21 -7.20 6.01
C THR A 22 -16.82 -6.24 4.99
N HIS A 23 -16.15 -5.96 3.87
CA HIS A 23 -16.61 -4.97 2.90
C HIS A 23 -18.04 -5.22 2.42
N ALA A 24 -18.36 -6.48 2.08
CA ALA A 24 -19.67 -6.85 1.55
C ALA A 24 -20.82 -6.61 2.55
N LYS A 25 -20.60 -6.83 3.86
CA LYS A 25 -21.65 -6.61 4.88
C LYS A 25 -22.07 -5.14 5.01
N HIS A 26 -21.16 -4.20 4.69
CA HIS A 26 -21.43 -2.77 4.79
C HIS A 26 -22.10 -2.17 3.53
N HIS A 27 -22.08 -2.90 2.41
CA HIS A 27 -22.60 -2.41 1.11
C HIS A 27 -23.95 -3.02 0.73
N THR A 28 -24.65 -3.66 1.67
CA THR A 28 -26.04 -4.10 1.44
C THR A 28 -26.97 -2.89 1.45
N ALA A 29 -28.06 -2.93 0.69
CA ALA A 29 -29.02 -1.83 0.65
C ALA A 29 -29.58 -1.48 2.04
N GLU A 30 -29.82 -2.50 2.88
CA GLU A 30 -30.25 -2.34 4.26
C GLU A 30 -29.20 -1.66 5.14
N ALA A 31 -27.93 -2.06 5.03
CA ALA A 31 -26.84 -1.46 5.80
C ALA A 31 -26.63 0.00 5.40
N ILE A 32 -26.61 0.31 4.11
CA ILE A 32 -26.47 1.67 3.57
C ILE A 32 -27.58 2.57 4.11
N GLU A 33 -28.84 2.14 4.03
CA GLU A 33 -29.97 2.93 4.53
C GLU A 33 -29.89 3.09 6.05
N THR A 34 -29.52 2.03 6.77
CA THR A 34 -29.32 2.10 8.23
C THR A 34 -28.26 3.14 8.61
N TYR A 35 -27.09 3.12 7.96
CA TYR A 35 -26.04 4.10 8.23
C TYR A 35 -26.48 5.52 7.90
N TYR A 36 -27.19 5.70 6.79
CA TYR A 36 -27.70 7.01 6.39
C TYR A 36 -28.71 7.56 7.40
N GLN A 37 -29.67 6.75 7.85
CA GLN A 37 -30.64 7.16 8.87
C GLN A 37 -29.98 7.45 10.22
N ARG A 38 -28.98 6.64 10.62
CA ARG A 38 -28.22 6.91 11.85
C ARG A 38 -27.43 8.21 11.76
N TYR A 39 -26.83 8.50 10.61
CA TYR A 39 -26.15 9.76 10.32
C TYR A 39 -27.11 10.95 10.48
N LEU A 40 -28.26 10.93 9.79
CA LEU A 40 -29.25 12.01 9.86
C LEU A 40 -29.71 12.25 11.30
N ASN A 41 -30.05 11.19 12.03
CA ASN A 41 -30.47 11.28 13.43
C ASN A 41 -29.36 11.81 14.35
N GLY A 42 -28.10 11.43 14.11
CA GLY A 42 -26.95 11.92 14.88
C GLY A 42 -26.71 13.42 14.65
N VAL A 43 -26.72 13.85 13.39
CA VAL A 43 -26.55 15.26 13.01
C VAL A 43 -27.69 16.12 13.52
N MET A 44 -28.93 15.64 13.46
CA MET A 44 -30.09 16.35 14.01
C MET A 44 -29.97 16.60 15.53
N LYS A 45 -29.35 15.67 16.27
CA LYS A 45 -29.10 15.84 17.71
C LYS A 45 -27.94 16.79 17.98
N ASN A 46 -26.84 16.64 17.25
CA ASN A 46 -25.66 17.50 17.37
C ASN A 46 -24.84 17.50 16.07
N ALA A 47 -25.01 18.55 15.27
CA ALA A 47 -24.30 18.69 14.00
C ALA A 47 -22.76 18.85 14.15
N ALA A 48 -22.28 19.23 15.34
CA ALA A 48 -20.85 19.39 15.63
C ALA A 48 -20.17 18.09 16.10
N ALA A 49 -20.94 17.06 16.48
CA ALA A 49 -20.39 15.77 16.90
C ALA A 49 -19.81 14.99 15.70
N PRO A 50 -18.77 14.17 15.87
CA PRO A 50 -18.15 13.41 14.79
C PRO A 50 -18.94 12.12 14.45
N VAL A 51 -20.22 12.29 14.09
CA VAL A 51 -21.20 11.21 13.91
C VAL A 51 -20.70 10.11 12.97
N LEU A 52 -20.12 10.45 11.81
CA LEU A 52 -19.65 9.43 10.86
C LEU A 52 -18.43 8.65 11.36
N LEU A 53 -17.53 9.32 12.08
CA LEU A 53 -16.36 8.69 12.67
C LEU A 53 -16.77 7.73 13.79
N ASP A 54 -17.67 8.16 14.67
CA ASP A 54 -18.22 7.32 15.74
C ASP A 54 -18.94 6.09 15.15
N LEU A 55 -19.77 6.30 14.12
CA LEU A 55 -20.44 5.21 13.41
C LEU A 55 -19.47 4.21 12.80
N ALA A 56 -18.37 4.67 12.19
CA ALA A 56 -17.36 3.82 11.60
C ALA A 56 -16.66 2.96 12.67
N ASN A 57 -16.29 3.58 13.79
CA ASN A 57 -15.63 2.91 14.92
C ASN A 57 -16.55 1.87 15.58
N GLU A 58 -17.82 2.17 15.76
CA GLU A 58 -18.79 1.24 16.37
C GLU A 58 -18.99 -0.05 15.58
N VAL A 59 -18.84 0.00 14.25
CA VAL A 59 -19.07 -1.16 13.38
C VAL A 59 -17.78 -1.79 12.86
N ASP A 60 -16.64 -1.38 13.42
CA ASP A 60 -15.28 -1.78 13.03
C ASP A 60 -15.05 -1.64 11.51
N PHE A 61 -15.34 -0.45 10.97
CA PHE A 61 -15.17 -0.13 9.55
C PHE A 61 -14.31 1.11 9.34
N ALA A 62 -13.73 1.22 8.14
CA ALA A 62 -12.84 2.34 7.81
C ALA A 62 -13.63 3.66 7.76
N PRO A 63 -13.23 4.71 8.50
CA PRO A 63 -13.92 5.99 8.50
C PRO A 63 -14.08 6.59 7.10
N SER A 64 -13.05 6.52 6.26
CA SER A 64 -13.11 7.02 4.88
C SER A 64 -14.12 6.26 4.01
N LEU A 65 -14.26 4.94 4.22
CA LEU A 65 -15.24 4.12 3.51
C LEU A 65 -16.67 4.33 4.04
N MET A 66 -16.83 4.56 5.35
CA MET A 66 -18.13 4.96 5.93
C MET A 66 -18.59 6.30 5.35
N ALA A 67 -17.69 7.29 5.29
CA ALA A 67 -17.94 8.58 4.68
C ALA A 67 -18.35 8.45 3.21
N ARG A 68 -17.68 7.57 2.46
CA ARG A 68 -18.03 7.24 1.07
C ARG A 68 -19.47 6.71 0.94
N ILE A 69 -19.86 5.75 1.77
CA ILE A 69 -21.22 5.16 1.74
C ILE A 69 -22.28 6.23 1.96
N VAL A 70 -22.11 7.06 2.99
CA VAL A 70 -23.08 8.11 3.34
C VAL A 70 -23.12 9.20 2.27
N LEU A 71 -21.97 9.62 1.75
CA LEU A 71 -21.89 10.61 0.67
C LEU A 71 -22.58 10.12 -0.60
N GLU A 72 -22.34 8.87 -0.99
CA GLU A 72 -22.99 8.26 -2.16
C GLU A 72 -24.52 8.23 -2.00
N ARG A 73 -25.01 7.80 -0.83
CA ARG A 73 -26.45 7.75 -0.55
C ARG A 73 -27.10 9.14 -0.49
N PHE A 74 -26.40 10.13 0.07
CA PHE A 74 -26.83 11.54 0.12
C PHE A 74 -27.00 12.13 -1.29
N LEU A 75 -26.03 11.90 -2.17
CA LEU A 75 -26.10 12.37 -3.56
C LEU A 75 -27.22 11.68 -4.34
N GLN A 76 -27.42 10.38 -4.14
CA GLN A 76 -28.55 9.65 -4.73
C GLN A 76 -29.91 10.23 -4.34
N GLU A 77 -30.07 10.67 -3.08
CA GLU A 77 -31.30 11.31 -2.62
C GLU A 77 -31.52 12.68 -3.27
N LYS A 78 -30.47 13.50 -3.36
CA LYS A 78 -30.57 14.86 -3.91
C LYS A 78 -30.74 14.91 -5.42
N GLU A 79 -30.01 14.07 -6.15
CA GLU A 79 -29.97 14.10 -7.62
C GLU A 79 -30.95 13.12 -8.26
N GLN A 80 -31.60 12.25 -7.47
CA GLN A 80 -32.46 11.14 -7.95
C GLN A 80 -31.78 10.26 -9.01
N ALA A 81 -30.44 10.22 -8.99
CA ALA A 81 -29.61 9.52 -9.95
C ALA A 81 -28.41 8.89 -9.24
N ILE A 82 -27.80 7.87 -9.86
CA ILE A 82 -26.60 7.23 -9.34
C ILE A 82 -25.41 8.16 -9.61
N PRO A 83 -24.73 8.69 -8.57
CA PRO A 83 -23.59 9.58 -8.75
C PRO A 83 -22.42 8.83 -9.39
N SER A 84 -21.66 9.54 -10.22
CA SER A 84 -20.46 8.95 -10.84
C SER A 84 -19.35 8.70 -9.81
N LYS A 85 -18.61 7.61 -9.97
CA LYS A 85 -17.44 7.32 -9.10
C LYS A 85 -16.41 8.44 -9.09
N THR A 86 -16.23 9.12 -10.23
CA THR A 86 -15.31 10.24 -10.39
C THR A 86 -15.72 11.42 -9.51
N LEU A 87 -17.01 11.76 -9.48
CA LEU A 87 -17.55 12.83 -8.63
C LEU A 87 -17.39 12.51 -7.14
N ILE A 88 -17.72 11.29 -6.73
CA ILE A 88 -17.55 10.86 -5.33
C ILE A 88 -16.09 10.98 -4.91
N ASN A 89 -15.17 10.47 -5.74
CA ASN A 89 -13.74 10.51 -5.45
C ASN A 89 -13.20 11.96 -5.41
N SER A 90 -13.74 12.88 -6.22
CA SER A 90 -13.34 14.30 -6.15
C SER A 90 -13.80 14.94 -4.85
N MET A 91 -15.04 14.69 -4.41
CA MET A 91 -15.57 15.20 -3.13
C MET A 91 -14.91 14.57 -1.90
N LEU A 92 -14.51 13.29 -1.95
CA LEU A 92 -13.75 12.67 -0.85
C LEU A 92 -12.34 13.26 -0.73
N ARG A 93 -11.72 13.61 -1.87
CA ARG A 93 -10.40 14.27 -1.91
C ARG A 93 -10.49 15.73 -1.48
N ASP A 94 -11.56 16.40 -1.86
CA ASP A 94 -11.84 17.80 -1.52
C ASP A 94 -13.27 17.95 -0.97
N PRO A 95 -13.45 17.76 0.36
CA PRO A 95 -14.76 17.85 0.99
C PRO A 95 -15.45 19.21 0.85
N SER A 96 -14.72 20.27 0.49
CA SER A 96 -15.31 21.60 0.25
C SER A 96 -16.26 21.63 -0.94
N GLN A 97 -16.17 20.64 -1.83
CA GLN A 97 -17.09 20.47 -2.97
C GLN A 97 -18.46 19.93 -2.57
N ILE A 98 -18.62 19.40 -1.35
CA ILE A 98 -19.89 18.87 -0.86
C ILE A 98 -20.81 20.05 -0.51
N PRO A 99 -22.01 20.17 -1.10
CA PRO A 99 -22.89 21.32 -0.87
C PRO A 99 -23.41 21.45 0.58
N ASP A 100 -23.49 20.33 1.30
CA ASP A 100 -23.89 20.31 2.70
C ASP A 100 -22.66 20.47 3.60
N GLY A 101 -22.55 21.62 4.26
CA GLY A 101 -21.37 21.95 5.09
C GLY A 101 -21.18 21.04 6.30
N VAL A 102 -22.26 20.43 6.82
CA VAL A 102 -22.15 19.47 7.92
C VAL A 102 -21.54 18.17 7.39
N LEU A 103 -22.08 17.62 6.31
CA LEU A 103 -21.55 16.43 5.66
C LEU A 103 -20.11 16.64 5.20
N ALA A 104 -19.79 17.81 4.63
CA ALA A 104 -18.42 18.19 4.25
C ALA A 104 -17.45 18.04 5.44
N ASN A 105 -17.82 18.57 6.60
CA ASN A 105 -17.02 18.47 7.81
C ASN A 105 -16.91 17.02 8.33
N GLN A 106 -17.98 16.24 8.25
CA GLN A 106 -17.98 14.82 8.65
C GLN A 106 -17.08 13.97 7.76
N VAL A 107 -17.16 14.16 6.43
CA VAL A 107 -16.28 13.52 5.46
C VAL A 107 -14.83 13.90 5.74
N TYR A 108 -14.55 15.20 5.95
CA TYR A 108 -13.21 15.65 6.32
C TYR A 108 -12.69 14.97 7.59
N GLN A 109 -13.48 14.91 8.66
CA GLN A 109 -13.11 14.25 9.91
C GLN A 109 -12.81 12.76 9.71
N CYS A 110 -13.62 12.05 8.95
CA CYS A 110 -13.34 10.66 8.60
C CYS A 110 -12.03 10.52 7.83
N THR A 111 -11.80 11.37 6.83
CA THR A 111 -10.60 11.31 5.99
C THR A 111 -9.31 11.55 6.78
N VAL A 112 -9.29 12.50 7.72
CA VAL A 112 -8.08 12.81 8.51
C VAL A 112 -7.83 11.82 9.64
N ASN A 113 -8.87 11.14 10.15
CA ASN A 113 -8.75 10.15 11.22
C ASN A 113 -8.65 8.70 10.71
N ASP A 114 -8.72 8.48 9.39
CA ASP A 114 -8.55 7.14 8.83
C ASP A 114 -7.07 6.73 8.87
N CYS A 115 -6.78 5.71 9.68
CA CYS A 115 -5.43 5.24 9.94
C CYS A 115 -4.84 4.34 8.85
N CYS A 116 -5.59 3.97 7.80
CA CYS A 116 -5.14 2.99 6.81
C CYS A 116 -5.50 3.29 5.35
N TYR A 117 -6.58 4.01 5.11
CA TYR A 117 -7.15 4.33 3.78
C TYR A 117 -7.23 5.84 3.51
N GLY A 118 -6.82 6.67 4.47
CA GLY A 118 -6.75 8.12 4.30
C GLY A 118 -5.58 8.57 3.42
N PRO A 119 -5.71 9.71 2.71
CA PRO A 119 -4.67 10.23 1.82
C PRO A 119 -3.35 10.53 2.55
N LEU A 120 -3.41 10.94 3.83
CA LEU A 120 -2.23 11.17 4.64
C LEU A 120 -1.42 9.89 4.85
N VAL A 121 -2.10 8.77 5.10
CA VAL A 121 -1.46 7.47 5.32
C VAL A 121 -0.84 6.96 4.02
N ASP A 122 -1.52 7.15 2.89
CA ASP A 122 -0.96 6.82 1.58
C ASP A 122 0.29 7.65 1.27
N CYS A 123 0.28 8.96 1.57
CA CYS A 123 1.46 9.81 1.43
C CYS A 123 2.61 9.34 2.33
N ILE A 124 2.33 8.97 3.57
CA ILE A 124 3.34 8.43 4.51
C ILE A 124 3.94 7.13 3.95
N LYS A 125 3.10 6.18 3.51
CA LYS A 125 3.55 4.91 2.92
C LYS A 125 4.44 5.13 1.70
N HIS A 126 4.05 6.04 0.80
CA HIS A 126 4.85 6.39 -0.37
C HIS A 126 6.19 7.04 0.01
N ALA A 127 6.19 7.98 0.96
CA ALA A 127 7.41 8.63 1.42
C ALA A 127 8.38 7.63 2.05
N ILE A 128 7.87 6.72 2.89
CA ILE A 128 8.65 5.65 3.52
C ILE A 128 9.23 4.69 2.46
N GLY A 129 8.43 4.30 1.45
CA GLY A 129 8.91 3.46 0.35
C GLY A 129 10.09 4.10 -0.38
N HIS A 130 9.91 5.36 -0.79
CA HIS A 130 10.95 6.13 -1.46
C HIS A 130 12.21 6.31 -0.60
N GLU A 131 12.07 6.52 0.72
CA GLU A 131 13.22 6.61 1.64
C GLU A 131 14.05 5.31 1.63
N HIS A 132 13.39 4.14 1.62
CA HIS A 132 14.10 2.85 1.58
C HIS A 132 14.74 2.57 0.22
N GLU A 133 14.15 3.03 -0.88
CA GLU A 133 14.78 2.98 -2.21
C GLU A 133 16.04 3.86 -2.27
N VAL A 134 16.00 5.06 -1.68
CA VAL A 134 17.18 5.94 -1.56
C VAL A 134 18.26 5.28 -0.71
N LEU A 135 17.89 4.72 0.45
CA LEU A 135 18.82 3.98 1.31
C LEU A 135 19.46 2.79 0.57
N LEU A 136 18.66 2.00 -0.17
CA LEU A 136 19.15 0.89 -0.98
C LEU A 136 20.15 1.36 -2.03
N ARG A 137 19.86 2.48 -2.70
CA ARG A 137 20.79 3.10 -3.66
C ARG A 137 22.12 3.44 -3.02
N GLU A 138 22.11 4.06 -1.84
CA GLU A 138 23.32 4.40 -1.10
C GLU A 138 24.13 3.15 -0.75
N MET A 139 23.49 2.09 -0.25
CA MET A 139 24.15 0.82 0.07
C MET A 139 24.76 0.13 -1.17
N LEU A 140 24.09 0.19 -2.33
CA LEU A 140 24.63 -0.33 -3.59
C LEU A 140 25.90 0.44 -4.01
N LEU A 141 25.88 1.77 -3.90
CA LEU A 141 27.02 2.63 -4.21
C LEU A 141 28.20 2.38 -3.26
N GLU A 142 27.95 2.25 -1.96
CA GLU A 142 28.97 1.93 -0.95
C GLU A 142 29.66 0.59 -1.22
N LYS A 143 28.93 -0.39 -1.76
CA LYS A 143 29.48 -1.68 -2.18
C LYS A 143 30.13 -1.67 -3.57
N ASN A 144 30.16 -0.51 -4.25
CA ASN A 144 30.64 -0.36 -5.62
C ASN A 144 29.94 -1.30 -6.61
N LEU A 145 28.63 -1.52 -6.43
CA LEU A 145 27.83 -2.30 -7.36
C LEU A 145 27.27 -1.37 -8.43
N SER A 146 27.46 -1.72 -9.70
CA SER A 146 26.89 -0.96 -10.81
C SER A 146 25.44 -1.39 -11.06
N PHE A 147 24.55 -0.42 -11.27
CA PHE A 147 23.12 -0.68 -11.42
C PHE A 147 22.42 0.35 -12.30
N ILE A 148 21.25 -0.05 -12.82
CA ILE A 148 20.29 0.80 -13.52
C ILE A 148 19.06 0.95 -12.62
N ALA A 149 18.70 2.18 -12.28
CA ALA A 149 17.53 2.49 -11.45
C ALA A 149 16.22 2.51 -12.26
N GLU A 150 15.09 2.40 -11.56
CA GLU A 150 13.75 2.32 -12.15
C GLU A 150 13.42 3.44 -13.15
N ASP A 151 13.78 4.68 -12.83
CA ASP A 151 13.54 5.87 -13.66
C ASP A 151 14.23 5.77 -15.03
N GLN A 152 15.45 5.24 -15.04
CA GLN A 152 16.21 4.98 -16.27
C GLN A 152 15.62 3.81 -17.06
N LEU A 153 15.09 2.78 -16.40
CA LEU A 153 14.38 1.69 -17.08
C LEU A 153 13.09 2.19 -17.74
N ARG A 154 12.31 3.01 -17.04
CA ARG A 154 11.11 3.64 -17.60
C ARG A 154 11.45 4.54 -18.79
N ALA A 155 12.52 5.33 -18.70
CA ALA A 155 12.99 6.16 -19.82
C ALA A 155 13.43 5.33 -21.05
N LYS A 156 13.90 4.11 -20.83
CA LYS A 156 14.22 3.13 -21.88
C LYS A 156 12.99 2.38 -22.44
N GLY A 157 11.79 2.64 -21.91
CA GLY A 157 10.55 2.06 -22.40
C GLY A 157 10.20 0.69 -21.81
N TYR A 158 10.81 0.29 -20.69
CA TYR A 158 10.40 -0.92 -19.98
C TYR A 158 9.04 -0.71 -19.29
N ASP A 159 8.14 -1.67 -19.49
CA ASP A 159 6.79 -1.72 -18.92
C ASP A 159 6.75 -2.37 -17.52
N LYS A 160 7.78 -3.15 -17.18
CA LYS A 160 7.96 -3.79 -15.87
C LYS A 160 9.37 -3.53 -15.37
N THR A 161 9.47 -2.87 -14.22
CA THR A 161 10.72 -2.30 -13.72
C THR A 161 10.89 -2.66 -12.24
N PRO A 162 11.86 -3.52 -11.87
CA PRO A 162 12.30 -3.57 -10.48
C PRO A 162 12.98 -2.25 -10.10
N ASP A 163 13.12 -1.98 -8.81
CA ASP A 163 13.76 -0.74 -8.34
C ASP A 163 15.18 -0.59 -8.87
N PHE A 164 15.93 -1.70 -8.91
CA PHE A 164 17.29 -1.75 -9.41
C PHE A 164 17.56 -3.02 -10.23
N ILE A 165 18.20 -2.86 -11.38
CA ILE A 165 18.87 -3.94 -12.11
C ILE A 165 20.37 -3.79 -11.91
N LEU A 166 21.05 -4.84 -11.45
CA LEU A 166 22.50 -4.88 -11.32
C LEU A 166 23.11 -5.09 -12.70
N GLU A 167 24.01 -4.21 -13.16
CA GLU A 167 24.65 -4.38 -14.47
C GLU A 167 25.50 -5.65 -14.54
N VAL A 168 26.09 -6.03 -13.40
CA VAL A 168 26.78 -7.30 -13.22
C VAL A 168 26.08 -8.07 -12.11
N PRO A 169 25.52 -9.28 -12.39
CA PRO A 169 24.95 -10.13 -11.36
C PRO A 169 25.94 -10.43 -10.23
N VAL A 170 25.42 -10.56 -9.01
CA VAL A 170 26.19 -10.90 -7.82
C VAL A 170 25.63 -12.14 -7.15
N ALA A 171 26.41 -12.81 -6.31
CA ALA A 171 25.91 -13.90 -5.49
C ALA A 171 25.64 -13.43 -4.05
N VAL A 172 24.52 -13.87 -3.49
CA VAL A 172 24.10 -13.68 -2.09
C VAL A 172 23.71 -15.04 -1.55
N GLU A 173 24.32 -15.51 -0.45
CA GLU A 173 24.10 -16.87 0.07
C GLU A 173 24.20 -17.98 -1.00
N GLY A 174 25.14 -17.85 -1.94
CA GLY A 174 25.32 -18.80 -3.05
C GLY A 174 24.31 -18.68 -4.20
N HIS A 175 23.33 -17.77 -4.12
CA HIS A 175 22.32 -17.54 -5.16
C HIS A 175 22.69 -16.32 -5.98
N ILE A 176 22.70 -16.47 -7.31
CA ILE A 176 22.89 -15.33 -8.21
C ILE A 176 21.65 -14.45 -8.20
N ILE A 177 21.83 -13.13 -8.15
CA ILE A 177 20.78 -12.13 -8.29
C ILE A 177 21.17 -11.10 -9.35
N HIS A 178 20.21 -10.66 -10.16
CA HIS A 178 20.39 -9.66 -11.21
C HIS A 178 19.53 -8.40 -11.00
N TRP A 179 18.48 -8.49 -10.18
CA TRP A 179 17.66 -7.33 -9.81
C TRP A 179 17.34 -7.35 -8.32
N ILE A 180 17.03 -6.18 -7.79
CA ILE A 180 16.62 -5.98 -6.39
C ILE A 180 15.33 -5.16 -6.36
N GLU A 181 14.39 -5.62 -5.54
CA GLU A 181 13.14 -4.93 -5.22
C GLU A 181 13.09 -4.61 -3.72
N SER A 182 12.78 -3.36 -3.40
CA SER A 182 12.68 -2.76 -2.07
C SER A 182 11.22 -2.68 -1.65
N LYS A 183 10.85 -3.38 -0.57
CA LYS A 183 9.51 -3.33 0.01
C LYS A 183 9.59 -2.80 1.44
N ALA A 184 9.22 -1.52 1.64
CA ALA A 184 9.11 -0.91 2.96
C ALA A 184 7.83 -1.32 3.69
N SER A 185 7.64 -2.63 3.83
CA SER A 185 6.47 -3.29 4.40
C SER A 185 6.85 -4.66 4.95
N PHE A 186 6.03 -5.20 5.84
CA PHE A 186 6.13 -6.59 6.28
C PHE A 186 5.67 -7.54 5.16
N GLY A 187 6.40 -8.62 4.92
CA GLY A 187 6.03 -9.64 3.93
C GLY A 187 5.03 -10.64 4.53
N ASP A 188 3.74 -10.45 4.26
CA ASP A 188 2.68 -11.42 4.57
C ASP A 188 2.31 -12.28 3.35
N GLU A 189 1.66 -13.43 3.58
CA GLU A 189 1.29 -14.38 2.52
C GLU A 189 0.45 -13.73 1.40
N SER A 190 -0.56 -12.94 1.78
CA SER A 190 -1.49 -12.35 0.81
C SER A 190 -0.84 -11.32 -0.11
N SER A 191 0.01 -10.45 0.44
CA SER A 191 0.69 -9.39 -0.29
C SER A 191 1.82 -9.98 -1.11
N HIS A 192 2.59 -10.92 -0.53
CA HIS A 192 3.66 -11.61 -1.24
C HIS A 192 3.13 -12.37 -2.46
N GLN A 193 2.02 -13.11 -2.32
CA GLN A 193 1.38 -13.80 -3.43
C GLN A 193 0.92 -12.85 -4.54
N ALA A 194 0.38 -11.69 -4.19
CA ALA A 194 0.02 -10.66 -5.16
C ALA A 194 1.26 -10.12 -5.89
N TYR A 195 2.33 -9.79 -5.15
CA TYR A 195 3.57 -9.30 -5.77
C TYR A 195 4.24 -10.34 -6.67
N LEU A 196 4.21 -11.63 -6.30
CA LEU A 196 4.69 -12.71 -7.17
C LEU A 196 4.00 -12.67 -8.53
N GLN A 197 2.67 -12.57 -8.53
CA GLN A 197 1.86 -12.56 -9.76
C GLN A 197 2.01 -11.28 -10.57
N ASP A 198 1.99 -10.13 -9.91
CA ASP A 198 1.92 -8.82 -10.57
C ASP A 198 3.28 -8.27 -10.98
N GLN A 199 4.35 -8.69 -10.29
CA GLN A 199 5.70 -8.12 -10.38
C GLN A 199 6.79 -9.20 -10.52
N PHE A 200 7.05 -10.00 -9.48
CA PHE A 200 8.31 -10.74 -9.35
C PHE A 200 8.51 -11.79 -10.44
N TRP A 201 7.47 -12.54 -10.82
CA TRP A 201 7.60 -13.48 -11.94
C TRP A 201 7.82 -12.79 -13.27
N SER A 202 7.31 -11.56 -13.45
CA SER A 202 7.60 -10.78 -14.66
C SER A 202 9.06 -10.34 -14.70
N TYR A 203 9.61 -9.90 -13.57
CA TYR A 203 11.02 -9.56 -13.47
C TYR A 203 11.90 -10.78 -13.70
N TRP A 204 11.55 -11.90 -13.08
CA TRP A 204 12.27 -13.16 -13.26
C TRP A 204 12.29 -13.64 -14.72
N ASN A 205 11.15 -13.62 -15.40
CA ASN A 205 11.08 -14.01 -16.80
C ASN A 205 11.90 -13.11 -17.74
N ARG A 206 12.15 -11.84 -17.36
CA ARG A 206 12.85 -10.84 -18.19
C ARG A 206 14.33 -10.72 -17.86
N PHE A 207 14.66 -10.79 -16.59
CA PHE A 207 15.97 -10.44 -16.03
C PHE A 207 16.61 -11.61 -15.28
N GLY A 208 15.91 -12.73 -15.12
CA GLY A 208 16.40 -13.89 -14.36
C GLY A 208 16.28 -13.68 -12.84
N PRO A 209 17.06 -14.42 -12.03
CA PRO A 209 16.96 -14.39 -10.58
C PRO A 209 17.10 -13.00 -9.94
N GLY A 210 16.44 -12.78 -8.81
CA GLY A 210 16.53 -11.51 -8.08
C GLY A 210 16.23 -11.62 -6.60
N LEU A 211 16.39 -10.47 -5.94
CA LEU A 211 16.26 -10.30 -4.50
C LEU A 211 15.09 -9.37 -4.17
N VAL A 212 14.27 -9.75 -3.21
CA VAL A 212 13.26 -8.87 -2.60
C VAL A 212 13.66 -8.60 -1.16
N ILE A 213 13.74 -7.32 -0.79
CA ILE A 213 14.04 -6.89 0.59
C ILE A 213 12.77 -6.38 1.25
N TYR A 214 12.24 -7.13 2.22
CA TYR A 214 11.16 -6.70 3.11
C TYR A 214 11.73 -6.03 4.36
N TRP A 215 11.87 -4.70 4.33
CA TRP A 215 12.57 -3.93 5.38
C TRP A 215 12.01 -4.06 6.79
N TYR A 216 10.76 -4.53 6.91
CA TYR A 216 10.08 -4.74 8.18
C TYR A 216 9.92 -6.21 8.55
N GLY A 217 10.66 -7.11 7.90
CA GLY A 217 10.60 -8.56 8.11
C GLY A 217 9.52 -9.22 7.24
N PHE A 218 9.52 -10.55 7.24
CA PHE A 218 8.56 -11.36 6.49
C PHE A 218 8.36 -12.71 7.19
N ILE A 219 7.29 -13.42 6.82
CA ILE A 219 7.04 -14.80 7.26
C ILE A 219 8.07 -15.72 6.59
N GLU A 220 8.88 -16.43 7.36
CA GLU A 220 10.05 -17.19 6.86
C GLU A 220 9.68 -18.21 5.78
N GLU A 221 8.52 -18.84 5.89
CA GLU A 221 7.97 -19.81 4.94
C GLU A 221 7.71 -19.23 3.53
N LEU A 222 7.68 -17.91 3.39
CA LEU A 222 7.51 -17.26 2.08
C LEU A 222 8.74 -17.42 1.19
N ASP A 223 9.95 -17.66 1.75
CA ASP A 223 11.18 -17.85 0.97
C ASP A 223 11.28 -19.26 0.33
N CYS A 224 10.13 -19.89 0.08
CA CYS A 224 10.02 -21.19 -0.59
C CYS A 224 10.33 -21.13 -2.11
N HIS A 225 10.54 -19.94 -2.67
CA HIS A 225 10.87 -19.72 -4.08
C HIS A 225 12.34 -19.38 -4.33
N ARG A 226 13.19 -19.45 -3.31
CA ARG A 226 14.64 -19.26 -3.39
C ARG A 226 15.27 -20.07 -4.52
N GLU A 227 15.01 -21.37 -4.57
CA GLU A 227 15.53 -22.29 -5.62
C GLU A 227 14.97 -21.99 -7.02
N ARG A 228 13.87 -21.25 -7.11
CA ARG A 228 13.30 -20.78 -8.38
C ARG A 228 13.85 -19.42 -8.79
N GLY A 229 14.74 -18.82 -8.00
CA GLY A 229 15.41 -17.56 -8.31
C GLY A 229 14.73 -16.31 -7.73
N ILE A 230 13.82 -16.44 -6.77
CA ILE A 230 13.31 -15.30 -5.98
C ILE A 230 13.82 -15.47 -4.55
N LEU A 231 14.83 -14.69 -4.18
CA LEU A 231 15.39 -14.68 -2.83
C LEU A 231 14.72 -13.60 -1.98
N LEU A 232 14.37 -13.91 -0.73
CA LEU A 232 13.85 -12.94 0.23
C LEU A 232 14.88 -12.61 1.32
N LYS A 233 14.96 -11.33 1.68
CA LYS A 233 15.73 -10.83 2.83
C LYS A 233 14.94 -9.77 3.57
N ASP A 234 15.30 -9.53 4.83
CA ASP A 234 14.77 -8.44 5.66
C ASP A 234 15.73 -7.25 5.80
N CYS A 235 16.92 -7.36 5.20
CA CYS A 235 17.95 -6.35 5.19
C CYS A 235 18.84 -6.49 3.94
N PHE A 236 19.62 -5.46 3.65
CA PHE A 236 20.60 -5.52 2.57
C PHE A 236 21.72 -6.52 2.93
N PRO A 237 22.06 -7.47 2.03
CA PRO A 237 23.03 -8.51 2.34
C PRO A 237 24.44 -7.95 2.54
N THR A 238 25.16 -8.50 3.53
CA THR A 238 26.54 -8.09 3.83
C THR A 238 27.58 -8.98 3.14
N ASP A 239 27.18 -10.19 2.77
CA ASP A 239 27.95 -11.29 2.21
C ASP A 239 27.87 -11.35 0.66
N ILE A 240 27.95 -10.20 0.01
CA ILE A 240 27.86 -10.11 -1.46
C ILE A 240 29.17 -10.58 -2.10
N VAL A 241 29.07 -11.58 -2.98
CA VAL A 241 30.18 -12.05 -3.80
C VAL A 241 30.02 -11.53 -5.23
N THR A 242 30.94 -10.68 -5.65
CA THR A 242 30.98 -10.15 -7.03
C THR A 242 31.70 -11.11 -7.96
N LEU A 243 31.21 -11.25 -9.19
CA LEU A 243 31.94 -11.90 -10.28
C LEU A 243 33.13 -11.01 -10.67
N ARG A 244 34.28 -11.15 -10.00
CA ARG A 244 35.50 -10.45 -10.41
C ARG A 244 35.97 -11.01 -11.75
N HIS A 245 36.14 -10.15 -12.75
CA HIS A 245 37.09 -10.43 -13.81
C HIS A 245 38.48 -10.45 -13.16
N SER A 246 39.10 -11.63 -13.11
CA SER A 246 40.55 -11.72 -12.96
C SER A 246 41.12 -10.99 -14.18
N MET A 247 41.56 -9.74 -14.03
CA MET A 247 42.48 -9.18 -15.01
C MET A 247 43.78 -9.97 -14.84
N ALA A 248 43.99 -10.90 -15.76
CA ALA A 248 45.26 -11.59 -15.94
C ALA A 248 46.34 -10.60 -16.39
#